data_AF-A0A8J6WQL3-F1
#
_entry.id   AF-A0A8J6WQL3-F1
#
_cell.length_a   1.000
_cell.length_b   1.000
_cell.length_c   1.000
_cell.angle_alpha   90.00
_cell.angle_beta   90.00
_cell.angle_gamma   90.00
#
_symmetry.space_group_name_H-M   'P 1'
#
loop_
_entity.id
_entity.type
_entity.pdbx_description
1 polymer ?
#
loop_
_entity_poly.entity_id
_entity_poly.type
_entity_poly.pdbx_seq_one_letter_code
_entity_poly.pdbx_strand_id
1 'polypeptide(L)'
;MNRQLELPLWDALRAAQIMPEQANVAELLGQMEVAIAQAPEPEQLQVAGEALLRVAELCAVRAEVLITEWEEAYRDPVVESGFFADVVRQTMSVDLT
;
A
#
# COMPACT_ATOMS: atom_id res chain seq x y z
N MET A 1 -34.40 3.68 6.85
CA MET A 1 -34.29 2.31 6.30
C MET A 1 -33.41 2.37 5.05
N ASN A 2 -32.08 2.53 5.21
CA ASN A 2 -31.10 2.70 4.11
C ASN A 2 -29.87 1.75 4.22
N ARG A 3 -30.01 0.65 4.96
CA ARG A 3 -28.90 -0.26 5.29
C ARG A 3 -28.30 -0.98 4.07
N GLN A 4 -29.03 -1.11 2.96
CA GLN A 4 -28.64 -1.92 1.80
C GLN A 4 -27.62 -1.24 0.86
N LEU A 5 -27.49 0.09 0.91
CA LEU A 5 -26.61 0.86 0.01
C LEU A 5 -25.28 1.28 0.66
N GLU A 6 -25.21 1.24 1.99
CA GLU A 6 -23.96 1.29 2.74
C GLU A 6 -23.08 0.04 2.51
N LEU A 7 -23.71 -1.13 2.36
CA LEU A 7 -23.01 -2.40 2.13
C LEU A 7 -21.95 -2.37 1.01
N PRO A 8 -22.25 -1.90 -0.23
CA PRO A 8 -21.27 -1.95 -1.32
C PRO A 8 -19.99 -1.15 -1.05
N LEU A 9 -20.08 0.06 -0.49
CA LEU A 9 -18.89 0.86 -0.16
C LEU A 9 -18.07 0.18 0.95
N TRP A 10 -18.71 -0.22 2.04
CA TRP A 10 -18.00 -0.79 3.19
C TRP A 10 -17.40 -2.16 2.88
N ASP A 11 -18.05 -2.94 2.03
CA ASP A 11 -17.52 -4.22 1.54
C ASP A 11 -16.33 -3.99 0.60
N ALA A 12 -16.41 -3.00 -0.29
CA ALA A 12 -15.29 -2.62 -1.16
C ALA A 12 -14.08 -2.13 -0.36
N LEU A 13 -14.29 -1.27 0.64
CA LEU A 13 -13.22 -0.82 1.55
C LEU A 13 -12.61 -1.97 2.34
N ARG A 14 -13.42 -2.93 2.80
CA ARG A 14 -12.94 -4.11 3.53
C ARG A 14 -12.15 -5.05 2.62
N ALA A 15 -12.60 -5.26 1.39
CA ALA A 15 -11.87 -6.04 0.40
C ALA A 15 -10.54 -5.39 0.04
N ALA A 16 -10.52 -4.06 -0.11
CA ALA A 16 -9.31 -3.30 -0.37
C ALA A 16 -8.27 -3.39 0.77
N GLN A 17 -8.70 -3.55 2.02
CA GLN A 17 -7.77 -3.78 3.14
C GLN A 17 -7.07 -5.15 3.10
N ILE A 18 -7.61 -6.13 2.36
CA ILE A 18 -6.97 -7.46 2.23
C ILE A 18 -5.76 -7.39 1.29
N MET A 19 -5.86 -6.61 0.22
CA MET A 19 -4.81 -6.41 -0.79
C MET A 19 -4.66 -4.91 -1.09
N PRO A 20 -4.10 -4.13 -0.15
CA PRO A 20 -4.06 -2.66 -0.23
C PRO A 20 -3.27 -2.15 -1.45
N GLU A 21 -2.23 -2.84 -1.88
CA GLU A 21 -1.41 -2.54 -3.06
C GLU A 21 -2.20 -2.62 -4.38
N GLN A 22 -3.27 -3.44 -4.42
CA GLN A 22 -4.15 -3.60 -5.58
C GLN A 22 -5.37 -2.66 -5.54
N ALA A 23 -5.56 -1.92 -4.44
CA ALA A 23 -6.74 -1.10 -4.25
C ALA A 23 -6.82 0.06 -5.26
N ASN A 24 -7.95 0.14 -5.96
CA ASN A 24 -8.27 1.27 -6.83
C ASN A 24 -8.90 2.41 -6.02
N VAL A 25 -8.05 3.28 -5.47
CA VAL A 25 -8.50 4.41 -4.61
C VAL A 25 -9.45 5.36 -5.35
N ALA A 26 -9.25 5.59 -6.65
CA ALA A 26 -10.13 6.47 -7.43
C ALA A 26 -11.55 5.90 -7.53
N GLU A 27 -11.67 4.59 -7.72
CA GLU A 27 -12.95 3.91 -7.74
C GLU A 27 -13.64 3.92 -6.37
N LEU A 28 -12.87 3.70 -5.28
CA LEU A 28 -13.39 3.79 -3.92
C LEU A 28 -13.92 5.19 -3.59
N LEU A 29 -13.24 6.25 -4.03
CA LEU A 29 -13.71 7.63 -3.87
C LEU A 29 -15.00 7.88 -4.66
N GLY A 30 -15.11 7.35 -5.89
CA GLY A 30 -16.34 7.42 -6.66
C GLY A 30 -17.51 6.69 -5.99
N GLN A 31 -17.27 5.50 -5.43
CA GLN A 31 -18.28 4.76 -4.66
C GLN A 31 -18.68 5.49 -3.38
N MET A 32 -17.72 6.17 -2.72
CA MET A 32 -17.98 7.01 -1.56
C MET A 32 -18.92 8.17 -1.90
N GLU A 33 -18.66 8.90 -3.00
CA GLU A 33 -19.54 10.00 -3.43
C GLU A 33 -20.99 9.52 -3.66
N VAL A 34 -21.15 8.35 -4.29
CA VAL A 34 -22.47 7.74 -4.51
C VAL A 34 -23.13 7.37 -3.18
N ALA A 35 -22.41 6.74 -2.26
CA ALA A 35 -22.94 6.34 -0.96
C ALA A 35 -23.37 7.55 -0.12
N ILE A 36 -22.57 8.62 -0.11
CA ILE A 36 -22.92 9.87 0.59
C ILE A 36 -24.18 10.49 -0.02
N ALA A 37 -24.26 10.60 -1.36
CA ALA A 37 -25.41 11.19 -2.03
C ALA A 37 -26.73 10.43 -1.78
N GLN A 38 -26.65 9.12 -1.50
CA GLN A 38 -27.79 8.26 -1.21
C GLN A 38 -28.15 8.17 0.29
N ALA A 39 -27.24 8.61 1.17
CA ALA A 39 -27.52 8.67 2.60
C ALA A 39 -28.52 9.79 2.93
N PRO A 40 -29.34 9.63 3.98
CA PRO A 40 -30.19 10.70 4.48
C PRO A 40 -29.35 11.94 4.79
N GLU A 41 -29.83 13.14 4.43
CA GLU A 41 -29.13 14.41 4.65
C GLU A 41 -28.44 14.57 6.02
N PRO A 42 -29.09 14.24 7.16
CA PRO A 42 -28.42 14.35 8.47
C PRO A 42 -27.26 13.35 8.68
N GLU A 43 -27.23 12.25 7.94
CA GLU A 43 -26.23 11.18 8.04
C GLU A 43 -25.07 11.38 7.04
N GLN A 44 -25.22 12.23 6.02
CA GLN A 44 -24.23 12.39 4.94
C GLN A 44 -22.84 12.78 5.45
N LEU A 45 -22.75 13.72 6.39
CA LEU A 45 -21.47 14.12 6.98
C LEU A 45 -20.82 13.00 7.79
N GLN A 46 -21.63 12.20 8.48
CA GLN A 46 -21.13 11.06 9.23
C GLN A 46 -20.58 9.97 8.29
N VAL A 47 -21.35 9.61 7.27
CA VAL A 47 -20.95 8.63 6.25
C VAL A 47 -19.69 9.10 5.52
N ALA A 48 -19.64 10.39 5.14
CA ALA A 48 -18.47 10.97 4.49
C ALA A 48 -17.23 10.93 5.38
N GLY A 49 -17.37 11.29 6.66
CA GLY A 49 -16.26 11.27 7.62
C GLY A 49 -15.72 9.86 7.83
N GLU A 50 -16.59 8.87 8.00
CA GLU A 50 -16.18 7.48 8.18
C GLU A 50 -15.51 6.93 6.91
N ALA A 51 -16.07 7.20 5.73
CA ALA A 51 -15.50 6.74 4.47
C ALA A 51 -14.12 7.34 4.21
N LEU A 52 -13.96 8.66 4.41
CA LEU A 52 -12.67 9.34 4.27
C LEU A 52 -11.62 8.81 5.23
N LEU A 53 -12.00 8.54 6.49
CA LEU A 53 -11.08 7.93 7.46
C LEU A 53 -10.58 6.57 6.98
N ARG A 54 -11.49 5.70 6.52
CA ARG A 54 -11.12 4.36 6.03
C ARG A 54 -10.26 4.40 4.76
N VAL A 55 -10.54 5.33 3.86
CA VAL A 55 -9.69 5.54 2.66
C VAL A 55 -8.29 6.04 3.07
N ALA A 56 -8.20 6.94 4.04
CA ALA A 56 -6.91 7.42 4.55
C ALA A 56 -6.09 6.30 5.21
N GLU A 57 -6.74 5.47 6.05
CA GLU A 57 -6.12 4.28 6.66
C GLU A 57 -5.63 3.30 5.59
N LEU A 58 -6.44 3.02 4.58
CA LEU A 58 -6.05 2.17 3.44
C LEU A 58 -4.83 2.73 2.72
N CYS A 59 -4.78 4.03 2.44
CA CYS A 59 -3.64 4.67 1.80
C CYS A 59 -2.36 4.59 2.67
N ALA A 60 -2.48 4.70 3.99
CA ALA A 60 -1.35 4.55 4.89
C ALA A 60 -0.77 3.14 4.83
N VAL A 61 -1.61 2.10 4.99
CA VAL A 61 -1.19 0.70 4.91
C VAL A 61 -0.60 0.39 3.53
N ARG A 62 -1.24 0.87 2.46
CA ARG A 62 -0.74 0.71 1.09
C ARG A 62 0.65 1.31 0.90
N ALA A 63 0.90 2.50 1.46
CA ALA A 63 2.20 3.14 1.39
C ALA A 63 3.28 2.32 2.12
N GLU A 64 2.96 1.78 3.31
CA GLU A 64 3.88 0.91 4.06
C GLU A 64 4.26 -0.34 3.27
N VAL A 65 3.29 -1.01 2.64
CA VAL A 65 3.52 -2.18 1.77
C VAL A 65 4.42 -1.80 0.60
N LEU A 66 4.07 -0.76 -0.16
CA LEU A 66 4.83 -0.34 -1.34
C LEU A 66 6.27 0.09 -1.01
N ILE A 67 6.47 0.76 0.12
CA ILE A 67 7.81 1.14 0.60
C ILE A 67 8.61 -0.11 0.97
N THR A 68 8.00 -1.05 1.69
CA THR A 68 8.65 -2.31 2.09
C THR A 68 9.06 -3.13 0.87
N GLU A 69 8.15 -3.31 -0.10
CA GLU A 69 8.43 -4.02 -1.35
C GLU A 69 9.56 -3.35 -2.14
N TRP A 70 9.58 -2.02 -2.18
CA TRP A 70 10.66 -1.28 -2.82
C TRP A 70 11.99 -1.48 -2.10
N GLU A 71 12.02 -1.41 -0.76
CA GLU A 71 13.23 -1.68 0.00
C GLU A 71 13.73 -3.10 -0.22
N GLU A 72 12.85 -4.11 -0.21
CA GLU A 72 13.25 -5.50 -0.44
C GLU A 72 13.79 -5.74 -1.85
N ALA A 73 13.21 -5.08 -2.86
CA ALA A 73 13.63 -5.22 -4.25
C ALA A 73 14.97 -4.52 -4.56
N TYR A 74 15.27 -3.41 -3.87
CA TYR A 74 16.38 -2.51 -4.23
C TYR A 74 17.40 -2.28 -3.11
N ARG A 75 17.27 -2.92 -1.95
CA ARG A 75 18.31 -2.86 -0.91
C ARG A 75 19.57 -3.58 -1.40
N ASP A 76 20.67 -2.82 -1.48
CA ASP A 76 22.00 -3.40 -1.71
C ASP A 76 22.30 -4.47 -0.65
N PRO A 77 23.02 -5.55 -1.01
CA PRO A 77 23.42 -6.56 -0.04
C PRO A 77 24.27 -5.92 1.05
N VAL A 78 23.70 -5.80 2.25
CA VAL A 78 24.43 -5.33 3.44
C VAL A 78 25.28 -6.48 3.92
N VAL A 79 26.58 -6.38 3.69
CA VAL A 79 27.57 -7.35 4.16
C VAL A 79 28.41 -6.73 5.28
N GLU A 80 28.77 -7.54 6.27
CA GLU A 80 29.66 -7.10 7.34
C GLU A 80 31.03 -6.68 6.79
N SER A 81 31.69 -5.77 7.49
CA SER A 81 33.06 -5.37 7.16
C SER A 81 33.98 -6.59 7.18
N GLY A 82 34.52 -6.98 6.03
CA GLY A 82 35.35 -8.18 5.89
C GLY A 82 34.67 -9.37 5.22
N PHE A 83 33.39 -9.28 4.80
CA PHE A 83 32.71 -10.37 4.08
C PHE A 83 33.46 -10.87 2.84
N PHE A 84 34.15 -9.96 2.13
CA PHE A 84 34.98 -10.32 0.98
C PHE A 84 36.47 -10.47 1.33
N ALA A 85 36.86 -10.47 2.61
CA ALA A 85 38.26 -10.60 3.02
C ALA A 85 38.89 -11.91 2.53
N ASP A 86 38.09 -12.97 2.45
CA ASP A 86 38.51 -14.28 1.94
C ASP A 86 38.29 -14.44 0.42
N VAL A 87 37.54 -13.51 -0.20
CA VAL A 87 37.32 -13.46 -1.65
C VAL A 87 38.41 -12.59 -2.29
N VAL A 88 39.67 -12.97 -2.07
CA VAL A 88 40.80 -12.39 -2.80
C VAL A 88 40.76 -12.95 -4.21
N ARG A 89 40.33 -12.14 -5.18
CA ARG A 89 40.54 -12.45 -6.60
C ARG A 89 42.04 -12.38 -6.84
N GLN A 90 42.71 -13.54 -6.85
CA GLN A 90 44.08 -13.66 -7.32
C GLN A 90 44.10 -13.21 -8.78
N THR A 91 44.40 -11.94 -9.00
CA THR A 91 44.80 -11.45 -10.32
C THR A 91 46.23 -11.93 -10.51
N MET A 92 46.37 -12.98 -11.32
CA MET A 92 47.65 -13.52 -11.76
C MET A 92 48.45 -12.37 -12.40
N SER A 93 49.57 -11.97 -11.81
CA SER A 93 50.56 -11.16 -12.52
C SER A 93 51.38 -12.06 -13.43
N VAL A 94 51.38 -11.78 -14.72
CA VAL A 94 52.29 -12.42 -15.69
C VAL A 94 53.61 -11.67 -15.64
N ASP A 95 54.69 -12.40 -15.36
CA ASP A 95 56.06 -11.90 -15.46
C ASP A 95 56.49 -11.92 -16.93
N LEU A 96 57.08 -10.83 -17.40
CA LEU A 96 57.50 -10.61 -18.79
C LEU A 96 59.01 -10.40 -18.91
N THR A 97 59.80 -11.09 -18.07
CA THR A 97 61.26 -11.19 -18.23
C THR A 97 61.67 -12.34 -19.13
#